data_AF-A0A3B8L934-F1
#
_entry.id   AF-A0A3B8L934-F1
#
_cell.length_a   1.000
_cell.length_b   1.000
_cell.length_c   1.000
_cell.angle_alpha   90.00
_cell.angle_beta   90.00
_cell.angle_gamma   90.00
#
_symmetry.space_group_name_H-M   'P 1'
#
loop_
_entity.id
_entity.type
_entity.pdbx_description
1 polymer ?
#
loop_
_entity_poly.entity_id
_entity_poly.type
_entity_poly.pdbx_seq_one_letter_code
_entity_poly.pdbx_strand_id
1 'polypeptide(L)'
;DAVKRAIQIGAVAIVSGGLDDADLRDILGFDLGVAITGSERIGLTLIVTEGFGEIAMAERTHRLLTSHSGREASVNGTTQIRAGVMRPEIVIPLAADSASPESDNRATEGLLETNTPVRVIRDPYFGLIGRVADLPSEPQILGSESRARVLTVTSADGETVVVPRANIEIISE
;
A
#
# COMPACT_ATOMS: atom_id res chain seq x y z
N ASP A 1 6.34 -21.17 11.54
CA ASP A 1 6.33 -21.31 13.03
C ASP A 1 5.78 -20.14 13.83
N ALA A 2 6.11 -18.89 13.49
CA ALA A 2 5.65 -17.71 14.25
C ALA A 2 4.13 -17.63 14.41
N VAL A 3 3.37 -17.90 13.34
CA VAL A 3 1.89 -17.94 13.37
C VAL A 3 1.36 -19.00 14.34
N LYS A 4 1.90 -20.23 14.28
CA LYS A 4 1.53 -21.31 15.20
C LYS A 4 1.78 -20.92 16.66
N ARG A 5 2.92 -20.27 16.94
CA ARG A 5 3.25 -19.78 18.28
C ARG A 5 2.30 -18.67 18.73
N ALA A 6 1.96 -17.73 17.85
CA ALA A 6 1.03 -16.65 18.12
C ALA A 6 -0.37 -17.18 18.50
N ILE A 7 -0.87 -18.19 17.78
CA ILE A 7 -2.11 -18.89 18.11
C ILE A 7 -2.04 -19.49 19.53
N GLN A 8 -0.94 -20.19 19.86
CA GLN A 8 -0.77 -20.82 21.18
C GLN A 8 -0.78 -19.84 22.35
N ILE A 9 -0.22 -18.64 22.18
CA ILE A 9 -0.19 -17.61 23.22
C ILE A 9 -1.48 -16.78 23.26
N GLY A 10 -2.45 -17.07 22.37
CA GLY A 10 -3.72 -16.35 22.29
C GLY A 10 -3.62 -14.97 21.64
N ALA A 11 -2.63 -14.74 20.78
CA ALA A 11 -2.56 -13.50 20.02
C ALA A 11 -3.72 -13.42 19.01
N VAL A 12 -4.43 -12.29 18.99
CA VAL A 12 -5.61 -12.09 18.14
C VAL A 12 -5.24 -11.78 16.69
N ALA A 13 -4.07 -11.18 16.46
CA ALA A 13 -3.59 -10.83 15.13
C ALA A 13 -2.06 -10.80 15.04
N ILE A 14 -1.53 -10.97 13.83
CA ILE A 14 -0.15 -10.69 13.44
C ILE A 14 -0.17 -9.70 12.28
N VAL A 15 0.70 -8.70 12.34
CA VAL A 15 0.99 -7.80 11.23
C VAL A 15 2.46 -7.97 10.86
N SER A 16 2.74 -8.35 9.62
CA SER A 16 4.10 -8.53 9.12
C SER A 16 4.33 -7.73 7.84
N GLY A 17 5.60 -7.53 7.50
CA GLY A 17 5.97 -6.89 6.25
C GLY A 17 5.65 -7.78 5.05
N GLY A 18 6.40 -8.88 4.96
CA GLY A 18 6.18 -9.98 4.05
C GLY A 18 5.69 -11.26 4.71
N LEU A 19 5.31 -12.24 3.89
CA LEU A 19 4.98 -13.60 4.26
C LEU A 19 5.35 -14.55 3.11
N ASP A 20 5.91 -15.72 3.38
CA ASP A 20 6.11 -16.73 2.33
C ASP A 20 4.76 -17.35 1.93
N ASP A 21 4.52 -17.51 0.63
CA ASP A 21 3.31 -18.15 0.11
C ASP A 21 3.21 -19.63 0.56
N ALA A 22 4.35 -20.31 0.69
CA ALA A 22 4.39 -21.68 1.21
C ALA A 22 3.95 -21.72 2.69
N ASP A 23 4.37 -20.74 3.50
CA ASP A 23 3.92 -20.62 4.89
C ASP A 23 2.42 -20.38 4.95
N LEU A 24 1.88 -19.51 4.09
CA LEU A 24 0.44 -19.24 4.04
C LEU A 24 -0.35 -20.52 3.70
N ARG A 25 0.09 -21.26 2.68
CA ARG A 25 -0.50 -22.55 2.31
C ARG A 25 -0.47 -23.54 3.47
N ASP A 26 0.63 -23.64 4.20
CA ASP A 26 0.76 -24.52 5.36
C ASP A 26 -0.15 -24.12 6.52
N ILE A 27 -0.38 -22.82 6.70
CA ILE A 27 -1.30 -22.28 7.71
C ILE A 27 -2.76 -22.54 7.34
N LEU A 28 -3.12 -22.34 6.07
CA LEU A 28 -4.49 -22.48 5.57
C LEU A 28 -4.87 -23.94 5.28
N GLY A 29 -3.91 -24.77 4.90
CA GLY A 29 -4.10 -26.13 4.39
C GLY A 29 -4.52 -26.19 2.92
N PHE A 30 -4.54 -25.07 2.20
CA PHE A 30 -4.88 -24.98 0.77
C PHE A 30 -4.28 -23.73 0.13
N ASP A 31 -4.23 -23.71 -1.20
CA ASP A 31 -3.77 -22.55 -1.98
C ASP A 31 -4.87 -21.49 -2.07
N LEU A 32 -4.61 -20.28 -1.58
CA LEU A 32 -5.59 -19.19 -1.49
C LEU A 32 -6.03 -18.64 -2.87
N GLY A 33 -5.19 -18.77 -3.90
CA GLY A 33 -5.49 -18.31 -5.26
C GLY A 33 -5.57 -16.79 -5.38
N VAL A 34 -6.74 -16.23 -5.75
CA VAL A 34 -6.94 -14.79 -6.02
C VAL A 34 -7.04 -13.91 -4.77
N ALA A 35 -6.54 -14.37 -3.62
CA ALA A 35 -6.48 -13.62 -2.36
C ALA A 35 -7.83 -12.98 -1.93
N ILE A 36 -8.90 -13.79 -1.96
CA ILE A 36 -10.16 -13.45 -1.29
C ILE A 36 -10.12 -14.11 0.08
N THR A 37 -10.16 -13.32 1.15
CA THR A 37 -9.99 -13.79 2.54
C THR A 37 -11.13 -13.29 3.43
N GLY A 38 -11.21 -13.81 4.65
CA GLY A 38 -12.14 -13.40 5.71
C GLY A 38 -13.02 -14.55 6.22
N SER A 39 -12.92 -15.74 5.62
CA SER A 39 -13.70 -16.92 6.01
C SER A 39 -12.87 -18.00 6.71
N GLU A 40 -11.55 -17.85 6.67
CA GLU A 40 -10.57 -18.78 7.17
C GLU A 40 -10.60 -18.78 8.72
N ARG A 41 -10.62 -19.98 9.31
CA ARG A 41 -10.70 -20.16 10.77
C ARG A 41 -9.38 -20.68 11.34
N ILE A 42 -8.32 -19.90 11.16
CA ILE A 42 -6.96 -20.25 11.61
C ILE A 42 -6.63 -19.80 13.03
N GLY A 43 -7.57 -19.14 13.73
CA GLY A 43 -7.44 -18.77 15.15
C GLY A 43 -6.78 -17.41 15.41
N LEU A 44 -6.32 -16.71 14.37
CA LEU A 44 -5.88 -15.32 14.42
C LEU A 44 -6.11 -14.62 13.08
N THR A 45 -5.97 -13.30 13.05
CA THR A 45 -5.93 -12.51 11.81
C THR A 45 -4.51 -12.24 11.38
N LEU A 46 -4.17 -12.47 10.12
CA LEU A 46 -2.86 -12.17 9.54
C LEU A 46 -2.98 -11.02 8.53
N ILE A 47 -2.22 -9.95 8.74
CA ILE A 47 -2.13 -8.82 7.80
C ILE A 47 -0.68 -8.71 7.32
N VAL A 48 -0.51 -8.55 6.01
CA VAL A 48 0.78 -8.42 5.35
C VAL A 48 0.80 -7.09 4.61
N THR A 49 1.77 -6.23 4.88
CA THR A 49 1.78 -4.85 4.36
C THR A 49 2.48 -4.70 3.01
N GLU A 50 3.44 -5.57 2.67
CA GLU A 50 4.29 -5.47 1.47
C GLU A 50 4.13 -6.66 0.52
N GLY A 51 3.34 -7.68 0.91
CA GLY A 51 3.00 -8.84 0.07
C GLY A 51 3.82 -10.09 0.35
N PHE A 52 4.02 -10.93 -0.66
CA PHE A 52 4.67 -12.23 -0.48
C PHE A 52 6.20 -12.16 -0.63
N GLY A 53 6.91 -12.94 0.19
CA GLY A 53 8.37 -13.04 0.22
C GLY A 53 9.01 -12.44 1.48
N GLU A 54 10.34 -12.47 1.54
CA GLU A 54 11.12 -11.88 2.62
C GLU A 54 11.23 -10.37 2.45
N ILE A 55 10.16 -9.66 2.81
CA ILE A 55 10.07 -8.20 2.69
C ILE A 55 9.92 -7.58 4.07
N ALA A 56 10.79 -6.64 4.40
CA ALA A 56 10.66 -5.88 5.63
C ALA A 56 9.49 -4.90 5.54
N MET A 57 8.77 -4.72 6.64
CA MET A 57 7.76 -3.67 6.74
C MET A 57 8.42 -2.31 6.55
N ALA A 58 7.77 -1.41 5.81
CA ALA A 58 8.24 -0.04 5.67
C ALA A 58 8.40 0.61 7.06
N GLU A 59 9.56 1.25 7.28
CA GLU A 59 9.93 1.83 8.59
C GLU A 59 8.87 2.81 9.11
N ARG A 60 8.25 3.59 8.21
CA ARG A 60 7.14 4.50 8.54
C ARG A 60 5.94 3.75 9.12
N THR A 61 5.51 2.65 8.51
CA THR A 61 4.40 1.81 8.97
C THR A 61 4.75 1.15 10.30
N HIS A 62 5.96 0.60 10.41
CA HIS A 62 6.44 -0.02 11.65
C HIS A 62 6.46 0.98 12.81
N ARG A 63 6.98 2.20 12.60
CA ARG A 63 6.96 3.29 13.59
C ARG A 63 5.54 3.69 13.97
N LEU A 64 4.64 3.82 12.98
CA LEU A 64 3.25 4.18 13.22
C LEU A 64 2.54 3.15 14.11
N LEU A 65 2.67 1.86 13.81
CA LEU A 65 2.07 0.80 14.63
C LEU A 65 2.70 0.75 16.02
N THR A 66 4.03 0.86 16.10
CA THR A 66 4.76 0.81 17.38
C THR A 66 4.49 2.02 18.27
N SER A 67 4.22 3.20 17.71
CA SER A 67 3.84 4.39 18.49
C SER A 67 2.50 4.23 19.21
N HIS A 68 1.73 3.19 18.87
CA HIS A 68 0.46 2.83 19.49
C HIS A 68 0.56 1.60 20.39
N SER A 69 1.77 1.13 20.71
CA SER A 69 1.99 -0.02 21.59
C SER A 69 1.30 0.15 22.95
N GLY A 70 0.67 -0.92 23.43
CA GLY A 70 -0.11 -0.94 24.68
C GLY A 70 -1.53 -0.38 24.58
N ARG A 71 -1.96 0.08 23.40
CA ARG A 71 -3.33 0.56 23.17
C ARG A 71 -4.23 -0.55 22.65
N GLU A 72 -5.53 -0.40 22.90
CA GLU A 72 -6.55 -1.27 22.34
C GLU A 72 -6.62 -1.10 20.82
N ALA A 73 -6.74 -2.22 20.10
CA ALA A 73 -6.85 -2.26 18.66
C ALA A 73 -7.88 -3.32 18.23
N SER A 74 -8.65 -3.01 17.20
CA SER A 74 -9.49 -3.97 16.47
C SER A 74 -8.89 -4.23 15.10
N VAL A 75 -8.95 -5.48 14.64
CA VAL A 75 -8.31 -5.89 13.38
C VAL A 75 -9.30 -6.67 12.54
N ASN A 76 -9.34 -6.35 11.24
CA ASN A 76 -10.11 -7.09 10.24
C ASN A 76 -9.19 -7.45 9.06
N GLY A 77 -9.00 -8.75 8.80
CA GLY A 77 -8.15 -9.25 7.72
C GLY A 77 -8.88 -9.49 6.39
N THR A 78 -10.17 -9.20 6.31
CA THR A 78 -10.99 -9.48 5.13
C THR A 78 -10.49 -8.70 3.92
N THR A 79 -10.08 -9.41 2.88
CA THR A 79 -9.56 -8.82 1.65
C THR A 79 -10.38 -9.27 0.46
N GLN A 80 -10.74 -8.31 -0.41
CA GLN A 80 -11.39 -8.58 -1.68
C GLN A 80 -10.80 -7.66 -2.75
N ILE A 81 -10.11 -8.25 -3.73
CA ILE A 81 -9.32 -7.48 -4.71
C ILE A 81 -10.08 -7.07 -5.97
N ARG A 82 -11.28 -7.63 -6.23
CA ARG A 82 -12.15 -7.27 -7.38
C ARG A 82 -13.57 -6.94 -6.91
N ALA A 83 -14.27 -6.09 -7.67
CA ALA A 83 -15.68 -5.69 -7.51
C ALA A 83 -16.21 -5.65 -6.05
N GLY A 84 -16.33 -4.46 -5.46
CA GLY A 84 -16.62 -4.33 -4.03
C GLY A 84 -15.36 -4.51 -3.19
N VAL A 85 -14.29 -3.80 -3.56
CA VAL A 85 -12.95 -3.93 -2.96
C VAL A 85 -13.03 -3.76 -1.44
N MET A 86 -12.49 -4.75 -0.73
CA MET A 86 -12.30 -4.71 0.73
C MET A 86 -10.82 -4.82 1.02
N ARG A 87 -10.34 -4.00 1.95
CA ARG A 87 -8.95 -4.01 2.42
C ARG A 87 -8.92 -4.41 3.89
N PRO A 88 -7.83 -5.04 4.34
CA PRO A 88 -7.59 -5.21 5.76
C PRO A 88 -7.58 -3.87 6.49
N GLU A 89 -8.02 -3.88 7.74
CA GLU A 89 -8.09 -2.69 8.59
C GLU A 89 -7.54 -2.98 9.98
N ILE A 90 -6.82 -1.99 10.53
CA ILE A 90 -6.39 -1.94 11.93
C ILE A 90 -6.94 -0.64 12.51
N VAL A 91 -7.87 -0.73 13.46
CA VAL A 91 -8.51 0.43 14.09
C VAL A 91 -7.98 0.59 15.50
N ILE A 92 -7.39 1.75 15.79
CA ILE A 92 -6.84 2.10 17.11
C ILE A 92 -7.54 3.38 17.60
N PRO A 93 -8.39 3.33 18.65
CA PRO A 93 -9.11 4.50 19.12
C PRO A 93 -8.16 5.57 19.64
N LEU A 94 -8.24 6.79 19.11
CA LEU A 94 -7.50 7.96 19.60
C LEU A 94 -8.12 8.49 20.90
N ALA A 95 -7.29 8.94 21.85
CA ALA A 95 -7.82 9.65 23.02
C ALA A 95 -8.44 10.98 22.54
N ALA A 96 -9.52 11.43 23.19
CA ALA A 96 -10.31 12.59 22.76
C ALA A 96 -9.50 13.89 22.58
N ASP A 97 -8.41 14.05 23.33
CA ASP A 97 -7.49 15.20 23.27
C ASP A 97 -6.20 14.91 22.50
N SER A 98 -6.10 13.76 21.83
CA SER A 98 -5.02 13.54 20.88
C SER A 98 -5.30 14.50 19.72
N ALA A 99 -4.58 15.62 19.69
CA ALA A 99 -4.40 16.35 18.44
C ALA A 99 -4.14 15.30 17.38
N SER A 100 -5.03 15.20 16.39
CA SER A 100 -4.86 14.24 15.30
C SER A 100 -3.43 14.41 14.85
N PRO A 101 -2.56 13.37 14.92
CA PRO A 101 -1.23 13.48 14.35
C PRO A 101 -1.51 13.96 12.94
N GLU A 102 -1.08 15.19 12.62
CA GLU A 102 -1.44 15.87 11.38
C GLU A 102 -1.43 14.81 10.33
N SER A 103 -2.64 14.46 9.89
CA SER A 103 -2.78 13.21 9.18
C SER A 103 -2.03 13.49 7.90
N ASP A 104 -0.84 12.93 7.84
CA ASP A 104 0.04 12.95 6.69
C ASP A 104 -0.56 12.00 5.61
N ASN A 105 -1.87 11.75 5.70
CA ASN A 105 -2.89 11.96 4.67
C ASN A 105 -2.68 13.21 3.77
N ARG A 106 -1.45 13.69 3.54
CA ARG A 106 -1.13 14.22 2.21
C ARG A 106 -0.98 13.12 1.15
N ALA A 107 -1.20 11.85 1.53
CA ALA A 107 -1.71 10.84 0.60
C ALA A 107 -3.20 11.03 0.23
N THR A 108 -3.86 12.09 0.71
CA THR A 108 -5.14 12.57 0.15
C THR A 108 -4.79 13.39 -1.07
N GLU A 109 -4.88 12.82 -2.28
CA GLU A 109 -5.00 13.57 -3.54
C GLU A 109 -4.25 14.90 -3.52
N GLY A 110 -2.98 14.86 -3.08
CA GLY A 110 -2.20 16.06 -2.83
C GLY A 110 -2.03 16.67 -4.19
N LEU A 111 -2.69 17.81 -4.41
CA LEU A 111 -2.85 18.47 -5.70
C LEU A 111 -1.60 18.19 -6.52
N LEU A 112 -1.72 17.31 -7.51
CA LEU A 112 -0.60 16.99 -8.37
C LEU A 112 -0.22 18.34 -8.98
N GLU A 113 0.91 18.86 -8.54
CA GLU A 113 1.42 20.19 -8.85
C GLU A 113 2.78 20.04 -9.51
N THR A 114 3.17 21.08 -10.24
CA THR A 114 4.53 21.17 -10.77
C THR A 114 5.54 21.08 -9.63
N ASN A 115 6.70 20.46 -9.91
CA ASN A 115 7.77 20.11 -8.98
C ASN A 115 7.50 18.98 -7.99
N THR A 116 6.30 18.38 -7.95
CA THR A 116 6.06 17.21 -7.10
C THR A 116 6.98 16.06 -7.51
N PRO A 117 7.76 15.48 -6.58
CA PRO A 117 8.61 14.33 -6.86
C PRO A 117 7.77 13.06 -7.06
N VAL A 118 8.04 12.34 -8.14
CA VAL A 118 7.26 11.17 -8.55
C VAL A 118 8.17 10.06 -9.08
N ARG A 119 7.68 8.81 -8.96
CA ARG A 119 8.25 7.63 -9.62
C ARG A 119 7.24 7.07 -10.62
N VAL A 120 7.71 6.69 -11.80
CA VAL A 120 6.88 6.00 -12.80
C VAL A 120 6.78 4.52 -12.45
N ILE A 121 5.56 4.00 -12.36
CA ILE A 121 5.25 2.64 -11.89
C ILE A 121 4.76 1.70 -13.01
N ARG A 122 4.86 2.12 -14.28
CA ARG A 122 4.51 1.29 -15.45
C ARG A 122 5.44 1.54 -16.63
N ASP A 123 5.53 0.54 -17.49
CA ASP A 123 6.18 0.66 -18.81
C ASP A 123 5.61 1.81 -19.65
N PRO A 124 6.40 2.39 -20.56
CA PRO A 124 7.78 2.01 -20.90
C PRO A 124 8.85 2.63 -19.98
N TYR A 125 8.48 3.52 -19.06
CA TYR A 125 9.42 4.27 -18.22
C TYR A 125 9.46 3.76 -16.78
N PHE A 126 9.18 2.48 -16.55
CA PHE A 126 9.11 1.90 -15.21
C PHE A 126 10.39 2.19 -14.42
N GLY A 127 10.24 2.74 -13.22
CA GLY A 127 11.35 3.09 -12.34
C GLY A 127 11.98 4.47 -12.59
N LEU A 128 11.58 5.21 -13.63
CA LEU A 128 12.04 6.58 -13.85
C LEU A 128 11.60 7.47 -12.68
N ILE A 129 12.56 8.16 -12.06
CA ILE A 129 12.34 9.11 -10.98
C ILE A 129 12.54 10.52 -11.53
N GLY A 130 11.63 11.41 -11.21
CA GLY A 130 11.74 12.80 -11.63
C GLY A 130 10.76 13.69 -10.90
N ARG A 131 10.58 14.89 -11.44
CA ARG A 131 9.61 15.87 -10.94
C ARG A 131 8.58 16.18 -12.01
N VAL A 132 7.34 16.43 -11.56
CA VAL A 132 6.27 16.88 -12.46
C VAL A 132 6.65 18.22 -13.07
N ALA A 133 6.72 18.30 -14.39
CA ALA A 133 7.02 19.55 -15.11
C ALA A 133 5.74 20.29 -15.50
N ASP A 134 4.73 19.56 -15.99
CA ASP A 134 3.45 20.13 -16.42
C ASP A 134 2.29 19.14 -16.25
N LEU A 135 1.08 19.69 -16.11
CA LEU A 135 -0.18 18.98 -15.86
C LEU A 135 -1.26 19.44 -16.84
N PRO A 136 -1.21 18.98 -18.11
CA PRO A 136 -2.23 19.30 -19.09
C PRO A 136 -3.64 18.98 -18.56
N SER A 137 -4.56 19.94 -18.71
CA SER A 137 -5.97 19.81 -18.29
C SER A 137 -6.76 18.93 -19.24
N GLU A 138 -6.42 18.96 -20.52
CA GLU A 138 -7.05 18.16 -21.57
C GLU A 138 -6.46 16.73 -21.63
N PRO A 139 -7.30 15.69 -21.72
CA PRO A 139 -6.83 14.33 -21.96
C PRO A 139 -6.08 14.21 -23.30
N GLN A 140 -4.94 13.53 -23.29
CA GLN A 140 -4.15 13.26 -24.51
C GLN A 140 -4.41 11.85 -25.04
N ILE A 141 -4.22 11.69 -26.35
CA ILE A 141 -4.26 10.38 -27.02
C ILE A 141 -2.91 9.71 -26.80
N LEU A 142 -2.92 8.54 -26.18
CA LEU A 142 -1.73 7.72 -25.95
C LEU A 142 -1.38 6.89 -27.19
N GLY A 143 -0.20 6.26 -27.21
CA GLY A 143 0.16 5.30 -28.26
C GLY A 143 -0.79 4.10 -28.38
N SER A 144 -1.57 3.82 -27.34
CA SER A 144 -2.68 2.85 -27.34
C SER A 144 -4.00 3.39 -27.91
N GLU A 145 -3.99 4.60 -28.48
CA GLU A 145 -5.16 5.33 -29.00
C GLU A 145 -6.23 5.72 -27.95
N SER A 146 -6.08 5.25 -26.72
CA SER A 146 -6.93 5.64 -25.59
C SER A 146 -6.66 7.08 -25.14
N ARG A 147 -7.71 7.78 -24.69
CA ARG A 147 -7.60 9.11 -24.08
C ARG A 147 -7.38 8.99 -22.58
N ALA A 148 -6.34 9.64 -22.06
CA ALA A 148 -6.06 9.67 -20.63
C ALA A 148 -5.58 11.05 -20.18
N ARG A 149 -5.80 11.38 -18.90
CA ARG A 149 -5.12 12.52 -18.27
C ARG A 149 -3.65 12.17 -18.09
N VAL A 150 -2.77 13.05 -18.54
CA VAL A 150 -1.32 12.88 -18.48
C VAL A 150 -0.68 13.94 -17.60
N LEU A 151 0.61 13.77 -17.36
CA LEU A 151 1.54 14.76 -16.84
C LEU A 151 2.89 14.56 -17.54
N THR A 152 3.75 15.58 -17.51
CA THR A 152 5.15 15.44 -17.93
C THR A 152 6.04 15.28 -16.70
N VAL A 153 7.00 14.37 -16.77
CA VAL A 153 8.02 14.16 -15.74
C VAL A 153 9.38 14.49 -16.31
N THR A 154 10.16 15.34 -15.62
CA THR A 154 11.56 15.59 -15.95
C THR A 154 12.46 14.81 -15.00
N SER A 155 13.32 13.95 -15.56
CA SER A 155 14.35 13.18 -14.84
C SER A 155 15.53 14.07 -14.43
N ALA A 156 16.36 13.60 -13.51
CA ALA A 156 17.60 14.27 -13.11
C ALA A 156 18.57 14.50 -14.28
N ASP A 157 18.53 13.63 -15.30
CA ASP A 157 19.36 13.73 -16.50
C ASP A 157 18.80 14.73 -17.54
N GLY A 158 17.68 15.40 -17.22
CA GLY A 158 17.04 16.40 -18.07
C GLY A 158 16.09 15.85 -19.14
N GLU A 159 15.89 14.53 -19.19
CA GLU A 159 14.90 13.91 -20.08
C GLU A 159 13.47 14.19 -19.59
N THR A 160 12.59 14.62 -20.49
CA THR A 160 11.17 14.86 -20.20
C THR A 160 10.29 13.85 -20.90
N VAL A 161 9.48 13.11 -20.13
CA VAL A 161 8.56 12.07 -20.63
C VAL A 161 7.11 12.42 -20.32
N VAL A 162 6.19 12.06 -21.21
CA VAL A 162 4.74 12.16 -20.99
C VAL A 162 4.23 10.82 -20.47
N VAL A 163 3.55 10.83 -19.32
CA VAL A 163 3.01 9.62 -18.70
C VAL A 163 1.57 9.82 -18.23
N PRO A 164 0.71 8.78 -18.29
CA PRO A 164 -0.61 8.83 -17.65
C PRO A 164 -0.47 9.13 -16.15
N ARG A 165 -1.36 9.96 -15.59
CA ARG A 165 -1.36 10.25 -14.15
C ARG A 165 -1.49 8.99 -13.29
N ALA A 166 -2.20 7.98 -13.80
CA ALA A 166 -2.37 6.68 -13.14
C ALA A 166 -1.10 5.82 -13.14
N ASN A 167 -0.05 6.20 -13.86
CA ASN A 167 1.20 5.46 -13.98
C ASN A 167 2.33 6.07 -13.15
N ILE A 168 2.01 7.00 -12.24
CA ILE A 168 2.99 7.52 -11.28
C ILE A 168 2.55 7.25 -9.85
N GLU A 169 3.51 7.29 -8.94
CA GLU A 169 3.27 7.46 -7.52
C GLU A 169 4.08 8.67 -7.02
N ILE A 170 3.52 9.39 -6.05
CA ILE A 170 4.22 10.47 -5.37
C ILE A 170 5.19 9.83 -4.39
N ILE A 171 6.44 10.26 -4.41
CA ILE A 171 7.45 9.83 -3.44
C ILE A 171 7.69 10.97 -2.46
N SER A 172 7.70 10.67 -1.16
CA SER A 172 8.21 11.60 -0.14
C SER A 172 9.64 11.21 0.16
N GLU A 173 10.51 12.21 0.32
CA GLU A 173 11.85 12.00 0.89
C GLU A 173 11.73 11.69 2.39
#